data_AF-A0A962DJJ6-F1
#
_entry.id   AF-A0A962DJJ6-F1
#
_cell.length_a   1.000
_cell.length_b   1.000
_cell.length_c   1.000
_cell.angle_alpha   90.00
_cell.angle_beta   90.00
_cell.angle_gamma   90.00
#
_symmetry.space_group_name_H-M   'P 1'
#
loop_
_entity.id
_entity.type
_entity.pdbx_description
1 polymer ?
#
loop_
_entity_poly.entity_id
_entity_poly.type
_entity_poly.pdbx_seq_one_letter_code
_entity_poly.pdbx_strand_id
1 'polypeptide(L)'
;AHDAGVAGVIASIATLITGATSDTGFRGLAGQFNRRNKLYFSQPLTHGALRFTRLDSGAAVEVAADLSSIPGVPRMAELMRSCLAGQASAAECKEFQALWQDRVRRLLLEFADDPTIIRLQPA
;
A
#
# COMPACT_ATOMS: atom_id res chain seq x y z
N ALA A 1 0.14 2.22 15.96
CA ALA A 1 0.98 2.69 14.82
C ALA A 1 1.03 1.63 13.72
N HIS A 2 1.51 0.42 14.00
CA HIS A 2 1.46 -0.71 13.07
C HIS A 2 0.03 -1.03 12.60
N ASP A 3 -0.93 -1.12 13.53
CA ASP A 3 -2.33 -1.45 13.22
C ASP A 3 -3.19 -0.24 12.84
N ALA A 4 -2.56 0.92 12.57
CA ALA A 4 -3.29 2.13 12.20
C ALA A 4 -3.72 2.05 10.72
N GLY A 5 -5.02 1.93 10.48
CA GLY A 5 -5.59 1.86 9.13
C GLY A 5 -4.98 0.71 8.32
N VAL A 6 -4.37 1.03 7.19
CA VAL A 6 -3.76 0.04 6.27
C VAL A 6 -2.24 -0.10 6.44
N ALA A 7 -1.63 0.55 7.44
CA ALA A 7 -0.18 0.64 7.59
C ALA A 7 0.50 -0.75 7.70
N GLY A 8 -0.06 -1.67 8.49
CA GLY A 8 0.48 -3.03 8.64
C GLY A 8 0.44 -3.85 7.35
N VAL A 9 -0.60 -3.68 6.53
CA VAL A 9 -0.72 -4.37 5.23
C VAL A 9 0.36 -3.87 4.26
N ILE A 10 0.53 -2.55 4.16
CA ILE A 10 1.58 -1.94 3.32
C ILE A 10 2.97 -2.39 3.80
N ALA A 11 3.21 -2.35 5.11
CA ALA A 11 4.45 -2.81 5.71
C ALA A 11 4.77 -4.28 5.43
N SER A 12 3.74 -5.15 5.40
CA SER A 12 3.91 -6.58 5.10
C SER A 12 4.37 -6.78 3.65
N ILE A 13 3.82 -6.03 2.70
CA ILE A 13 4.26 -6.05 1.29
C ILE A 13 5.67 -5.47 1.14
N ALA A 14 5.96 -4.34 1.78
CA ALA A 14 7.30 -3.76 1.76
C ALA A 14 8.34 -4.73 2.36
N THR A 15 7.99 -5.44 3.43
CA THR A 15 8.81 -6.50 4.02
C THR A 15 9.05 -7.64 3.05
N LEU A 16 8.01 -8.13 2.38
CA LEU A 16 8.11 -9.21 1.38
C LEU A 16 9.11 -8.86 0.28
N ILE A 17 9.05 -7.62 -0.23
CA ILE A 17 9.88 -7.17 -1.37
C ILE A 17 11.32 -6.86 -0.94
N THR A 18 11.49 -6.14 0.17
CA THR A 18 12.79 -5.56 0.55
C THR A 18 13.53 -6.36 1.63
N GLY A 19 12.82 -7.27 2.29
CA GLY A 19 13.24 -7.92 3.53
C GLY A 19 13.33 -6.99 4.72
N ALA A 20 13.02 -5.69 4.62
CA ALA A 20 13.13 -4.76 5.74
C ALA A 20 12.11 -5.12 6.84
N THR A 21 12.60 -5.29 8.07
CA THR A 21 11.76 -5.62 9.24
C THR A 21 12.09 -4.72 10.42
N SER A 22 11.24 -4.77 11.46
CA SER A 22 11.57 -4.27 12.79
C SER A 22 12.63 -5.16 13.45
N ASP A 23 12.28 -6.36 13.89
CA ASP A 23 13.10 -7.17 14.81
C ASP A 23 13.14 -8.67 14.44
N THR A 24 12.24 -9.12 13.56
CA THR A 24 12.08 -10.52 13.18
C THR A 24 12.90 -10.95 11.96
N GLY A 25 13.50 -10.01 11.23
CA GLY A 25 14.21 -10.31 9.98
C GLY A 25 15.51 -11.09 10.16
N PHE A 26 16.14 -11.40 9.03
CA PHE A 26 17.45 -12.03 8.98
C PHE A 26 18.51 -11.19 9.72
N ARG A 27 19.25 -11.80 10.66
CA ARG A 27 20.32 -11.09 11.39
C ARG A 27 21.52 -10.73 10.52
N GLY A 28 21.65 -11.35 9.35
CA GLY A 28 22.85 -11.26 8.54
C GLY A 28 23.88 -12.34 8.85
N LEU A 29 24.96 -12.34 8.07
CA LEU A 29 26.13 -13.21 8.23
C LEU A 29 27.37 -12.34 8.28
N ALA A 30 28.20 -12.54 9.31
CA ALA A 30 29.43 -11.77 9.52
C ALA A 30 29.22 -10.24 9.39
N GLY A 31 28.10 -9.73 9.91
CA GLY A 31 27.75 -8.30 9.86
C GLY A 31 27.10 -7.82 8.56
N GLN A 32 26.95 -8.68 7.55
CA GLN A 32 26.37 -8.32 6.25
C GLN A 32 24.92 -8.77 6.11
N PHE A 33 24.15 -8.11 5.25
CA PHE A 33 22.77 -8.47 4.86
C PHE A 33 21.73 -8.44 6.00
N ASN A 34 21.99 -7.74 7.10
CA ASN A 34 21.02 -7.60 8.19
C ASN A 34 19.74 -6.91 7.71
N ARG A 35 18.61 -7.51 8.04
CA ARG A 35 17.26 -7.11 7.66
C ARG A 35 16.39 -6.61 8.82
N ARG A 36 16.93 -6.61 10.03
CA ARG A 36 16.34 -6.00 11.22
C ARG A 36 16.67 -4.52 11.31
N ASN A 37 15.81 -3.79 12.00
CA ASN A 37 15.88 -2.36 12.23
C ASN A 37 15.96 -1.61 10.89
N LYS A 38 15.05 -1.92 9.97
CA LYS A 38 14.95 -1.31 8.64
C LYS A 38 13.53 -0.90 8.26
N LEU A 39 12.54 -1.31 9.03
CA LEU A 39 11.16 -0.89 8.88
C LEU A 39 10.76 -0.08 10.11
N TYR A 40 10.25 1.12 9.87
CA TYR A 40 9.91 2.07 10.91
C TYR A 40 8.49 2.60 10.67
N PHE A 41 7.73 2.74 11.75
CA PHE A 41 6.40 3.36 11.74
C PHE A 41 6.45 4.75 12.39
N SER A 42 5.39 5.52 12.18
CA SER A 42 5.23 6.87 12.77
C SER A 42 6.40 7.82 12.46
N GLN A 43 7.00 7.68 11.27
CA GLN A 43 8.04 8.58 10.82
C GLN A 43 7.43 9.83 10.19
N PRO A 44 8.04 11.01 10.38
CA PRO A 44 7.62 12.21 9.67
C PRO A 44 7.95 12.06 8.19
N LEU A 45 6.92 12.18 7.35
CA LEU A 45 6.99 12.17 5.90
C LEU A 45 6.49 13.51 5.37
N THR A 46 7.15 14.06 4.36
CA THR A 46 6.85 15.40 3.81
C THR A 46 5.89 15.32 2.63
N HIS A 47 6.02 14.28 1.82
CA HIS A 47 5.47 14.18 0.48
C HIS A 47 4.60 12.94 0.26
N GLY A 48 4.77 11.89 1.06
CA GLY A 48 4.11 10.62 0.83
C GLY A 48 3.74 9.81 2.08
N ALA A 49 3.35 8.57 1.84
CA ALA A 49 2.93 7.62 2.88
C ALA A 49 4.00 6.56 3.20
N LEU A 50 5.03 6.44 2.36
CA LEU A 50 6.12 5.50 2.52
C LEU A 50 7.44 6.11 2.04
N ARG A 51 8.54 5.90 2.78
CA ARG A 51 9.90 6.27 2.35
C ARG A 51 10.74 5.03 2.15
N PHE A 52 11.46 4.96 1.04
CA PHE A 52 12.51 3.98 0.81
C PHE A 52 13.87 4.67 0.89
N THR A 53 14.78 4.11 1.67
CA THR A 53 16.16 4.63 1.82
C THR A 53 17.14 3.55 1.42
N ARG A 54 18.05 3.89 0.51
CA ARG A 54 19.16 3.03 0.13
C ARG A 54 20.13 2.86 1.30
N LEU A 55 20.55 1.63 1.56
CA LEU A 55 21.45 1.34 2.68
C LEU A 55 22.92 1.67 2.39
N ASP A 56 23.30 1.74 1.12
CA ASP A 56 24.66 2.01 0.69
C ASP A 56 24.97 3.51 0.59
N SER A 57 24.02 4.31 0.12
CA SER A 57 24.21 5.75 -0.10
C SER A 57 23.39 6.66 0.81
N GLY A 58 22.38 6.12 1.49
CA GLY A 58 21.41 6.94 2.24
C GLY A 58 20.44 7.72 1.36
N ALA A 59 20.56 7.66 0.03
CA ALA A 59 19.60 8.31 -0.87
C ALA A 59 18.19 7.76 -0.63
N ALA A 60 17.21 8.65 -0.55
CA ALA A 60 15.85 8.31 -0.17
C ALA A 60 14.81 8.93 -1.10
N VAL A 61 13.70 8.23 -1.22
CA VAL A 61 12.53 8.64 -1.98
C VAL A 61 11.28 8.42 -1.14
N GLU A 62 10.38 9.39 -1.15
CA GLU A 62 9.03 9.26 -0.63
C GLU A 62 8.06 8.95 -1.76
N VAL A 63 7.11 8.05 -1.45
CA VAL A 63 6.10 7.55 -2.37
C VAL A 63 4.74 7.98 -1.89
N ALA A 64 3.98 8.63 -2.77
CA ALA A 64 2.57 8.94 -2.59
C ALA A 64 1.74 8.23 -3.66
N ALA A 65 0.56 7.76 -3.28
CA ALA A 65 -0.45 7.25 -4.21
C ALA A 65 -1.68 8.15 -4.14
N ASP A 66 -2.07 8.73 -5.27
CA ASP A 66 -3.23 9.58 -5.40
C ASP A 66 -4.22 8.99 -6.39
N LEU A 67 -5.21 8.29 -5.86
CA LEU A 67 -6.22 7.61 -6.65
C LEU A 67 -7.43 8.50 -6.95
N SER A 68 -7.42 9.76 -6.51
CA SER A 68 -8.59 10.65 -6.56
C SER A 68 -8.98 11.05 -8.00
N SER A 69 -8.01 11.09 -8.91
CA SER A 69 -8.22 11.36 -10.34
C SER A 69 -8.82 10.17 -11.09
N ILE A 70 -8.84 8.97 -10.49
CA ILE A 70 -9.35 7.77 -11.15
C ILE A 70 -10.85 7.63 -10.82
N PRO A 71 -11.74 7.72 -11.84
CA PRO A 71 -13.17 7.68 -11.60
C PRO A 71 -13.61 6.42 -10.86
N GLY A 72 -14.41 6.61 -9.80
CA GLY A 72 -15.09 5.50 -9.14
C GLY A 72 -16.21 4.93 -9.99
N VAL A 73 -16.67 3.73 -9.63
CA VAL A 73 -17.88 3.12 -10.20
C VAL A 73 -19.05 3.44 -9.26
N PRO A 74 -20.04 4.29 -9.63
CA PRO A 74 -21.11 4.70 -8.72
C PRO A 74 -21.88 3.52 -8.11
N ARG A 75 -22.18 2.52 -8.95
CA ARG A 75 -22.84 1.27 -8.54
C ARG A 75 -22.06 0.52 -7.46
N MET A 76 -20.73 0.50 -7.55
CA MET A 76 -19.87 -0.13 -6.53
C MET A 76 -19.98 0.58 -5.18
N ALA A 77 -20.05 1.92 -5.17
CA ALA A 77 -20.20 2.70 -3.93
C ALA A 77 -21.56 2.50 -3.28
N GLU A 78 -22.63 2.40 -4.07
CA GLU A 78 -23.97 2.04 -3.57
C GLU A 78 -23.97 0.65 -2.95
N LEU A 79 -23.47 -0.35 -3.69
CA LEU A 79 -23.43 -1.74 -3.22
C LEU A 79 -22.56 -1.89 -1.97
N MET A 80 -21.43 -1.18 -1.88
CA MET A 80 -20.58 -1.18 -0.69
C MET A 80 -21.38 -0.78 0.55
N ARG A 81 -22.18 0.30 0.46
CA ARG A 81 -23.02 0.75 1.59
C ARG A 81 -24.05 -0.32 1.97
N SER A 82 -24.75 -0.90 1.00
CA SER A 82 -25.75 -1.95 1.24
C SER A 82 -25.12 -3.23 1.83
N CYS A 83 -23.94 -3.63 1.36
CA CYS A 83 -23.20 -4.77 1.88
C CYS A 83 -22.76 -4.54 3.33
N LEU A 84 -22.19 -3.37 3.64
CA LEU A 84 -21.78 -3.01 5.00
C LEU A 84 -22.97 -2.88 5.97
N ALA A 85 -24.13 -2.47 5.48
CA ALA A 85 -25.37 -2.41 6.25
C ALA A 85 -26.05 -3.79 6.43
N GLY A 86 -25.56 -4.85 5.78
CA GLY A 86 -26.19 -6.18 5.79
C GLY A 86 -27.53 -6.23 5.06
N GLN A 87 -27.80 -5.27 4.18
CA GLN A 87 -29.06 -5.12 3.44
C GLN A 87 -28.98 -5.64 2.00
N ALA A 88 -27.76 -5.89 1.50
CA ALA A 88 -27.55 -6.43 0.17
C ALA A 88 -27.96 -7.91 0.09
N SER A 89 -28.67 -8.25 -0.99
CA SER A 89 -28.89 -9.64 -1.40
C SER A 89 -27.59 -10.35 -1.76
N ALA A 90 -27.64 -11.69 -1.85
CA ALA A 90 -26.49 -12.49 -2.29
C ALA A 90 -26.01 -12.09 -3.71
N ALA A 91 -26.95 -11.72 -4.59
CA ALA A 91 -26.63 -11.26 -5.94
C ALA A 91 -25.89 -9.90 -5.92
N GLU A 92 -26.36 -8.95 -5.09
CA GLU A 92 -25.73 -7.65 -4.91
C GLU A 92 -24.34 -7.76 -4.27
N CYS A 93 -24.16 -8.65 -3.28
CA CYS A 93 -22.84 -8.94 -2.73
C CYS A 93 -21.87 -9.49 -3.79
N LYS A 94 -22.35 -10.36 -4.69
CA LYS A 94 -21.53 -10.89 -5.78
C LYS A 94 -21.19 -9.81 -6.82
N GLU A 95 -22.13 -8.94 -7.14
CA GLU A 95 -21.92 -7.79 -8.02
C GLU A 95 -20.86 -6.84 -7.42
N PHE A 96 -20.97 -6.53 -6.12
CA PHE A 96 -20.00 -5.71 -5.41
C PHE A 96 -18.59 -6.30 -5.49
N GLN A 97 -18.45 -7.59 -5.21
CA GLN A 97 -17.16 -8.29 -5.27
C GLN A 97 -16.55 -8.20 -6.66
N ALA A 98 -17.34 -8.42 -7.71
CA ALA A 98 -16.85 -8.34 -9.09
C ALA A 98 -16.39 -6.92 -9.44
N LEU A 99 -17.18 -5.89 -9.11
CA LEU A 99 -16.81 -4.50 -9.37
C LEU A 99 -15.58 -4.06 -8.57
N TRP A 100 -15.47 -4.49 -7.32
CA TRP A 100 -14.31 -4.22 -6.48
C TRP A 100 -13.04 -4.86 -7.05
N GLN A 101 -13.11 -6.14 -7.42
CA GLN A 101 -11.96 -6.84 -7.99
C GLN A 101 -11.54 -6.25 -9.34
N ASP A 102 -12.48 -5.85 -10.20
CA ASP A 102 -12.14 -5.14 -11.43
C ASP A 102 -11.47 -3.79 -11.13
N ARG A 103 -11.98 -3.03 -10.16
CA ARG A 103 -11.35 -1.77 -9.74
C ARG A 103 -9.91 -1.98 -9.29
N VAL A 104 -9.64 -3.01 -8.48
CA VAL A 104 -8.28 -3.36 -8.02
C VAL A 104 -7.40 -3.78 -9.20
N ARG A 105 -7.90 -4.64 -10.11
CA ARG A 105 -7.20 -5.04 -11.33
C ARG A 105 -6.79 -3.81 -12.15
N ARG A 106 -7.70 -2.86 -12.38
CA ARG A 106 -7.44 -1.62 -13.13
C ARG A 106 -6.37 -0.77 -12.45
N LEU A 107 -6.46 -0.58 -11.13
CA LEU A 107 -5.41 0.15 -10.38
C LEU A 107 -4.03 -0.44 -10.61
N LEU A 108 -3.91 -1.78 -10.54
CA LEU A 108 -2.64 -2.47 -10.64
C LEU A 108 -2.11 -2.58 -12.07
N LEU A 109 -2.98 -2.80 -13.05
CA LEU A 109 -2.57 -3.11 -14.42
C LEU A 109 -2.62 -1.92 -15.37
N GLU A 110 -3.40 -0.88 -15.05
CA GLU A 110 -3.60 0.28 -15.94
C GLU A 110 -2.98 1.57 -15.37
N PHE A 111 -2.92 1.72 -14.04
CA PHE A 111 -2.52 2.98 -13.39
C PHE A 111 -1.26 2.91 -12.53
N ALA A 112 -0.72 1.72 -12.27
CA ALA A 112 0.41 1.57 -11.35
C ALA A 112 1.70 2.28 -11.84
N ASP A 113 1.88 2.38 -13.15
CA ASP A 113 3.04 3.03 -13.78
C ASP A 113 2.78 4.51 -14.14
N ASP A 114 1.60 5.05 -13.83
CA ASP A 114 1.28 6.45 -14.10
C ASP A 114 1.93 7.36 -13.04
N PRO A 115 2.87 8.26 -13.42
CA PRO A 115 3.60 9.10 -12.49
C PRO A 115 2.73 10.19 -11.84
N THR A 116 1.52 10.42 -12.34
CA THR A 116 0.54 11.33 -11.72
C THR A 116 -0.23 10.65 -10.58
N ILE A 117 -0.35 9.32 -10.65
CA ILE A 117 -1.01 8.45 -9.67
C ILE A 117 -0.01 8.00 -8.60
N ILE A 118 1.11 7.41 -9.01
CA ILE A 118 2.21 7.01 -8.13
C ILE A 118 3.31 8.05 -8.24
N ARG A 119 3.37 8.95 -7.26
CA ARG A 119 4.32 10.05 -7.23
C ARG A 119 5.53 9.69 -6.40
N LEU A 120 6.71 9.93 -6.96
CA LEU A 120 8.00 9.75 -6.31
C LEU A 120 8.66 11.10 -6.11
N GLN A 121 9.04 11.44 -4.88
CA GLN A 121 9.75 12.68 -4.57
C GLN A 121 10.99 12.38 -3.73
N PRO A 122 12.14 13.02 -4.01
CA PRO A 122 13.30 12.93 -3.14
C PRO A 122 12.93 13.29 -1.70
N ALA A 123 13.46 12.54 -0.74
CA ALA A 123 13.19 12.72 0.69
C ALA A 123 14.31 13.48 1.39
#